data_AF-A0A853IR64-F1
#
_entry.id   AF-A0A853IR64-F1
#
_cell.length_a   1.000
_cell.length_b   1.000
_cell.length_c   1.000
_cell.angle_alpha   90.00
_cell.angle_beta   90.00
_cell.angle_gamma   90.00
#
_symmetry.space_group_name_H-M   'P 1'
#
loop_
_entity.id
_entity.type
_entity.pdbx_description
1 polymer ?
#
loop_
_entity_poly.entity_id
_entity_poly.type
_entity_poly.pdbx_seq_one_letter_code
_entity_poly.pdbx_strand_id
1 'polypeptide(L)' 'MKVQVTPLLTITEKRATFACTPGLQRPASAIAPGLLASGDYIAGPYPATLEGAVRSGLQAAEALR' A
#
# COMPACT_ATOMS: atom_id res chain seq x y z
N MET A 1 -21.42 4.03 27.83
CA MET A 1 -21.89 2.74 27.28
C MET A 1 -20.65 1.96 26.82
N LYS A 2 -20.29 0.83 27.46
CA LYS A 2 -19.15 -0.01 27.03
C LYS A 2 -19.71 -1.18 26.22
N VAL A 3 -19.32 -1.27 24.96
CA VAL A 3 -19.58 -2.47 24.14
C VAL A 3 -18.54 -3.52 24.52
N GLN A 4 -18.99 -4.70 24.95
CA GLN A 4 -18.12 -5.87 25.09
C GLN A 4 -18.04 -6.58 23.74
N VAL A 5 -16.82 -6.83 23.27
CA VAL A 5 -16.55 -7.58 22.04
C VAL A 5 -15.81 -8.87 22.38
N THR A 6 -16.28 -9.99 21.82
CA THR A 6 -15.59 -11.28 21.90
C THR A 6 -14.91 -11.56 20.56
N PRO A 7 -13.58 -11.70 20.50
CA PRO A 7 -12.89 -12.04 19.26
C PRO A 7 -13.26 -13.46 18.81
N LEU A 8 -13.63 -13.62 17.54
CA LEU A 8 -13.95 -14.92 16.94
C LEU A 8 -12.70 -15.66 16.44
N LEU A 9 -11.77 -14.93 15.83
CA LEU A 9 -10.54 -15.47 15.24
C LEU A 9 -9.46 -14.39 15.20
N THR A 10 -8.23 -14.78 15.50
CA THR A 10 -7.03 -13.96 15.32
C THR A 10 -6.17 -14.58 14.23
N ILE A 11 -5.78 -13.77 13.24
CA ILE A 11 -4.89 -14.18 12.16
C ILE A 11 -3.63 -13.31 12.21
N THR A 12 -2.46 -13.95 12.14
CA THR A 12 -1.17 -13.26 12.03
C THR A 12 -0.51 -13.67 10.73
N GLU A 13 -0.44 -12.74 9.77
CA GLU A 13 0.24 -12.95 8.49
C GLU A 13 1.40 -11.97 8.35
N LYS A 14 2.64 -12.48 8.45
CA LYS A 14 3.85 -11.65 8.43
C LYS A 14 4.14 -11.04 7.06
N ARG A 15 3.54 -11.59 6.00
CA ARG A 15 3.72 -11.14 4.61
C ARG A 15 2.51 -10.37 4.07
N ALA A 16 1.57 -9.99 4.94
CA ALA A 16 0.40 -9.22 4.52
C ALA A 16 0.80 -7.83 4.00
N THR A 17 1.93 -7.31 4.47
CA THR A 17 2.55 -6.08 4.00
C THR A 17 4.07 -6.13 4.18
N PHE A 18 4.80 -5.21 3.56
CA PHE A 18 6.21 -5.00 3.85
C PHE A 18 6.41 -4.40 5.27
N ALA A 19 7.57 -4.67 5.87
CA ALA A 19 7.96 -4.07 7.14
C ALA A 19 8.22 -2.57 6.95
N CYS A 20 7.43 -1.72 7.60
CA CYS A 20 7.55 -0.25 7.52
C CYS A 20 8.72 0.27 8.37
N THR A 21 9.95 -0.08 7.99
CA THR A 21 11.16 0.42 8.65
C THR A 21 11.54 1.81 8.14
N PRO A 22 12.08 2.69 9.00
CA PRO A 22 12.59 3.98 8.56
C PRO A 22 13.65 3.83 7.45
N GLY A 23 13.55 4.64 6.40
CA GLY A 23 14.50 4.64 5.29
C GLY A 23 14.35 3.49 4.29
N LEU A 24 13.31 2.65 4.42
CA LEU A 24 13.04 1.58 3.46
C LEU A 24 12.91 2.13 2.03
N GLN A 25 13.76 1.64 1.14
CA GLN A 25 13.67 1.93 -0.30
C GLN A 25 12.55 1.09 -0.91
N ARG A 26 11.60 1.74 -1.57
CA ARG A 26 10.52 1.09 -2.32
C ARG A 26 10.70 1.31 -3.83
N PRO A 27 10.26 0.37 -4.68
CA PRO A 27 10.38 0.51 -6.13
C PRO A 27 9.62 1.72 -6.67
N ALA A 28 10.12 2.31 -7.76
CA ALA A 28 9.41 3.35 -8.49
C ALA A 28 8.16 2.78 -9.22
N SER A 29 7.24 3.67 -9.61
CA SER A 29 6.03 3.27 -10.34
C SER A 29 6.29 2.89 -11.80
N ALA A 30 7.30 3.47 -12.45
CA ALA A 30 7.57 3.20 -13.87
C ALA A 30 8.17 1.80 -14.07
N ILE A 31 7.51 0.95 -14.86
CA ILE A 31 8.02 -0.38 -15.24
C ILE A 31 8.52 -0.37 -16.69
N ALA A 32 7.66 0.06 -17.63
CA ALA A 32 7.95 0.10 -19.07
C ALA A 32 7.06 1.15 -19.76
N PRO A 33 7.29 1.51 -21.04
CA PRO A 33 6.40 2.41 -21.77
C PRO A 33 4.95 1.89 -21.76
N GLY A 34 4.02 2.72 -21.28
CA GLY A 34 2.61 2.35 -21.13
C GLY A 34 2.30 1.38 -19.99
N LEU A 35 3.28 1.06 -19.11
CA LEU A 35 3.10 0.15 -17.98
C LEU A 35 3.62 0.78 -16.68
N LEU A 36 2.69 1.02 -15.75
CA LEU A 36 2.95 1.59 -14.44
C LEU A 36 2.50 0.63 -13.32
N ALA A 37 3.30 0.51 -12.27
CA ALA A 37 2.91 -0.08 -11.01
C ALA A 37 2.09 0.92 -10.18
N SER A 38 1.09 0.40 -9.47
CA SER A 38 0.38 1.12 -8.42
C SER A 38 0.15 0.18 -7.23
N GLY A 39 -0.24 0.76 -6.10
CA GLY A 39 -0.38 0.07 -4.83
C GLY A 39 0.51 0.68 -3.76
N ASP A 40 0.34 0.21 -2.54
CA ASP A 40 1.08 0.73 -1.39
C ASP A 40 2.54 0.21 -1.31
N TYR A 41 2.91 -0.74 -2.16
CA TYR A 41 4.27 -1.27 -2.25
C TYR A 41 5.25 -0.37 -3.01
N ILE A 42 4.75 0.56 -3.84
CA ILE A 42 5.61 1.48 -4.60
C ILE A 42 6.04 2.69 -3.75
N ALA A 43 7.09 3.39 -4.19
CA ALA A 43 7.58 4.60 -3.55
C ALA A 43 6.48 5.66 -3.45
N GLY A 44 6.34 6.25 -2.26
CA GLY A 44 5.30 7.23 -1.95
C GLY A 44 5.49 7.84 -0.55
N PRO A 45 4.68 8.85 -0.20
CA PRO A 45 4.84 9.59 1.06
C PRO A 45 4.33 8.84 2.29
N TYR A 46 3.49 7.82 2.10
CA TYR A 46 2.88 7.04 3.18
C TYR A 46 3.42 5.61 3.24
N PRO A 47 3.45 4.97 4.42
CA PRO A 47 3.67 3.54 4.56
C PRO A 47 2.55 2.73 3.88
N ALA A 48 2.57 1.40 4.04
CA ALA A 48 1.57 0.48 3.47
C ALA A 48 0.14 0.78 3.97
N THR A 49 -0.55 1.67 3.29
CA THR A 49 -1.85 2.22 3.71
C THR A 49 -2.80 2.20 2.53
N LEU A 50 -4.09 2.02 2.83
CA LEU A 50 -5.14 2.10 1.81
C LEU A 50 -5.11 3.44 1.06
N GLU A 51 -4.84 4.54 1.77
CA GLU A 51 -4.67 5.88 1.17
C GLU A 51 -3.51 5.93 0.17
N GLY A 52 -2.35 5.36 0.53
CA GLY A 52 -1.21 5.26 -0.38
C GLY A 52 -1.50 4.42 -1.62
N ALA A 53 -2.22 3.30 -1.45
CA ALA A 53 -2.65 2.46 -2.57
C ALA A 53 -3.61 3.20 -3.51
N VAL A 54 -4.63 3.89 -2.98
CA VAL A 54 -5.59 4.64 -3.79
C VAL A 54 -4.92 5.79 -4.53
N ARG A 55 -4.07 6.57 -3.85
CA ARG A 55 -3.35 7.70 -4.46
C ARG A 55 -2.44 7.25 -5.60
N SER A 56 -1.66 6.19 -5.40
CA SER A 56 -0.78 5.65 -6.45
C SER A 56 -1.58 5.14 -7.65
N GLY A 57 -2.75 4.51 -7.41
CA GLY A 57 -3.65 4.08 -8.48
C GLY A 57 -4.17 5.24 -9.33
N LEU A 58 -4.60 6.33 -8.68
CA LEU A 58 -5.05 7.54 -9.38
C LEU A 58 -3.92 8.19 -10.18
N GLN A 59 -2.71 8.26 -9.61
CA GLN A 59 -1.54 8.80 -10.31
C GLN A 59 -1.17 7.97 -11.54
N ALA A 60 -1.21 6.64 -11.45
CA ALA A 60 -0.94 5.77 -12.58
C ALA A 60 -2.00 5.94 -13.69
N ALA A 61 -3.28 6.04 -13.32
CA ALA A 61 -4.36 6.27 -14.28
C ALA A 61 -4.22 7.63 -14.99
N GLU A 62 -3.89 8.70 -14.26
CA GLU A 62 -3.68 10.02 -14.83
C GLU A 62 -2.48 10.06 -15.78
N ALA A 63 -1.39 9.36 -15.46
CA ALA A 63 -0.19 9.31 -16.30
C ALA A 63 -0.34 8.47 -17.58
N LEU A 64 -1.41 7.67 -17.69
CA LEU A 64 -1.73 6.86 -18.88
C LEU A 64 -2.85 7.46 -19.74
N ARG A 65 -3.44 8.59 -19.31
CA ARG A 65 -4.37 9.37 -20.13
C ARG A 65 -3.64 10.12 -21.23
#